data_AF-A0A1B6Y9A2-F1
#
_entry.id   AF-A0A1B6Y9A2-F1
#
_cell.length_a   1.000
_cell.length_b   1.000
_cell.length_c   1.000
_cell.angle_alpha   90.00
_cell.angle_beta   90.00
_cell.angle_gamma   90.00
#
_symmetry.space_group_name_H-M   'P 1'
#
loop_
_entity.id
_entity.type
_entity.pdbx_description
1 polymer ?
#
loop_
_entity_poly.entity_id
_entity_poly.type
_entity_poly.pdbx_seq_one_letter_code
_entity_poly.pdbx_strand_id
1 'polypeptide(L)'
;MVNMRLNKSLILSLLIAFVLTNQVYCQEEDQKEQAFKKVQSLVEFKDTVSKIDSLKQSGHKIDVSVVAIWESILPEDSTSSIALYYLNEVLFNKIENPIYLIKFDKIKNEIVSVEGVGQISIE
;
A
#
# COMPACT_ATOMS: atom_id res chain seq x y z
N MET A 1 -22.23 40.20 -15.90
CA MET A 1 -22.38 38.82 -16.40
C MET A 1 -21.14 38.47 -17.21
N VAL A 2 -20.30 37.55 -16.72
CA VAL A 2 -19.14 37.08 -17.49
C VAL A 2 -19.65 36.11 -18.55
N ASN A 3 -19.66 36.55 -19.80
CA ASN A 3 -20.02 35.71 -20.93
C ASN A 3 -18.82 34.79 -21.24
N MET A 4 -18.69 33.67 -20.54
CA MET A 4 -17.72 32.64 -20.89
C MET A 4 -18.20 31.92 -22.16
N ARG A 5 -17.83 32.44 -23.33
CA ARG A 5 -17.82 31.64 -24.56
C ARG A 5 -16.66 30.62 -24.42
N LEU A 6 -16.93 29.51 -23.74
CA LEU A 6 -16.01 28.37 -23.69
C LEU A 6 -15.78 27.89 -25.13
N ASN A 7 -14.58 28.14 -25.62
CA ASN A 7 -14.16 27.73 -26.94
C ASN A 7 -14.30 26.20 -27.03
N LYS A 8 -14.99 25.65 -28.03
CA LYS A 8 -15.20 24.19 -28.15
C LYS A 8 -13.88 23.40 -28.09
N SER A 9 -12.79 24.01 -28.56
CA SER A 9 -11.43 23.49 -28.47
C SER A 9 -10.90 23.39 -27.03
N LEU A 10 -11.24 24.34 -26.14
CA LEU A 10 -10.89 24.31 -24.71
C LEU A 10 -11.64 23.21 -23.95
N ILE A 11 -12.92 23.00 -24.27
CA ILE A 11 -13.71 21.91 -23.68
C ILE A 11 -13.14 20.54 -24.09
N LEU A 12 -12.75 20.40 -25.37
CA LEU A 12 -12.18 19.17 -25.88
C LEU A 12 -10.83 18.85 -25.24
N SER A 13 -9.94 19.84 -25.06
CA SER A 13 -8.65 19.62 -24.39
C SER A 13 -8.79 19.29 -22.91
N LEU A 14 -9.74 19.91 -22.20
CA LEU A 14 -10.08 19.56 -20.82
C LEU A 14 -10.61 18.12 -20.68
N LEU A 15 -11.45 17.66 -21.61
CA LEU A 15 -11.95 16.29 -21.64
C LEU A 15 -10.82 15.27 -21.88
N ILE A 16 -9.90 15.56 -22.80
CA ILE A 16 -8.75 14.69 -23.07
C ILE A 16 -7.85 14.63 -21.84
N ALA A 17 -7.55 15.77 -21.22
CA ALA A 17 -6.76 15.80 -19.99
C ALA A 17 -7.43 14.99 -18.87
N PHE A 18 -8.75 15.14 -18.70
CA PHE A 18 -9.51 14.39 -17.69
C PHE A 18 -9.51 12.87 -17.93
N VAL A 19 -9.63 12.43 -19.19
CA VAL A 19 -9.56 11.00 -19.53
C VAL A 19 -8.15 10.44 -19.23
N LEU A 20 -7.10 11.16 -19.62
CA LEU A 20 -5.72 10.74 -19.39
C LEU A 20 -5.37 10.66 -17.90
N THR A 21 -5.80 11.64 -17.09
CA THR A 21 -5.54 11.62 -15.64
C THR A 21 -6.28 10.48 -14.94
N ASN A 22 -7.51 10.17 -15.35
CA ASN A 22 -8.26 9.06 -14.76
C ASN A 22 -7.68 7.69 -15.13
N GLN A 23 -7.19 7.51 -16.36
CA GLN A 23 -6.55 6.27 -16.77
C GLN A 23 -5.28 5.98 -15.96
N VAL A 24 -4.45 7.00 -15.71
CA VAL A 24 -3.26 6.87 -14.86
C VAL A 24 -3.64 6.49 -13.43
N TYR A 25 -4.67 7.14 -12.87
CA TYR A 25 -5.13 6.85 -11.52
C TYR A 25 -5.64 5.40 -11.38
N CYS A 26 -6.49 4.93 -12.29
CA CYS A 26 -7.00 3.55 -12.28
C CYS A 26 -5.86 2.52 -12.42
N GLN A 27 -4.88 2.79 -13.28
CA GLN A 27 -3.74 1.90 -13.47
C GLN A 27 -2.89 1.77 -12.21
N GLU A 28 -2.73 2.84 -11.44
CA GLU A 28 -1.97 2.83 -10.19
C GLU A 28 -2.71 2.08 -9.07
N GLU A 29 -4.03 2.23 -8.97
CA GLU A 29 -4.84 1.45 -8.02
C GLU A 29 -4.77 -0.06 -8.32
N ASP A 30 -4.88 -0.45 -9.59
CA ASP A 30 -4.76 -1.86 -10.01
C ASP A 30 -3.39 -2.44 -9.63
N GLN A 31 -2.31 -1.67 -9.79
CA GLN A 31 -0.97 -2.10 -9.40
C GLN A 31 -0.84 -2.27 -7.88
N LYS A 32 -1.40 -1.33 -7.08
CA LYS A 32 -1.42 -1.42 -5.62
C LYS A 32 -2.16 -2.68 -5.15
N GLU A 33 -3.30 -2.99 -5.76
CA GLU A 33 -4.07 -4.18 -5.44
C GLU A 33 -3.30 -5.46 -5.76
N GLN A 34 -2.67 -5.54 -6.93
CA GLN A 34 -1.85 -6.69 -7.31
C GLN A 34 -0.64 -6.88 -6.39
N ALA A 35 0.04 -5.78 -6.04
CA ALA A 35 1.15 -5.80 -5.09
C ALA A 35 0.69 -6.29 -3.73
N PHE A 36 -0.46 -5.81 -3.23
CA PHE A 36 -1.01 -6.26 -1.97
C PHE A 36 -1.39 -7.75 -1.99
N LYS A 37 -1.98 -8.27 -3.08
CA LYS A 37 -2.24 -9.72 -3.23
C LYS A 37 -0.95 -10.54 -3.16
N LYS A 38 0.15 -10.03 -3.72
CA LYS A 38 1.47 -10.69 -3.61
C LYS A 38 1.97 -10.68 -2.16
N VAL A 39 1.84 -9.57 -1.45
CA VAL A 39 2.14 -9.49 -0.01
C VAL A 39 1.30 -10.49 0.80
N GLN A 40 -0.01 -10.60 0.54
CA GLN A 40 -0.88 -11.57 1.21
C GLN A 40 -0.50 -13.03 0.90
N SER A 41 0.16 -13.28 -0.23
CA SER A 41 0.59 -14.62 -0.63
C SER A 41 1.86 -15.10 0.08
N LEU A 42 2.63 -14.18 0.68
CA LEU A 42 3.85 -14.47 1.43
C LEU A 42 3.59 -15.42 2.60
N VAL A 43 4.56 -16.28 2.89
CA VAL A 43 4.50 -17.21 4.02
C VAL A 43 4.52 -16.44 5.33
N GLU A 44 5.36 -15.40 5.42
CA GLU A 44 5.48 -14.52 6.59
C GLU A 44 4.15 -13.84 6.94
N PHE A 45 3.39 -13.43 5.91
CA PHE A 45 2.05 -12.87 6.11
C PHE A 45 1.09 -13.91 6.66
N LYS A 46 1.01 -15.09 6.01
CA LYS A 46 0.11 -16.18 6.41
C LYS A 46 0.41 -16.69 7.81
N ASP A 47 1.68 -16.87 8.14
CA ASP A 47 2.14 -17.34 9.45
C ASP A 47 1.82 -16.31 10.54
N THR A 48 2.03 -15.02 10.26
CA THR A 48 1.70 -13.94 11.21
C THR A 48 0.19 -13.88 11.48
N VAL A 49 -0.63 -13.94 10.42
CA VAL A 49 -2.10 -13.97 10.55
C VAL A 49 -2.55 -15.21 11.34
N SER A 50 -2.03 -16.39 11.00
CA SER A 50 -2.37 -17.64 11.71
C SER A 50 -1.98 -17.58 13.19
N LYS A 51 -0.82 -16.99 13.51
CA LYS A 51 -0.38 -16.81 14.89
C LYS A 51 -1.32 -15.86 15.64
N ILE A 52 -1.65 -14.72 15.04
CA ILE A 52 -2.56 -13.72 15.64
C ILE A 52 -3.97 -14.28 15.83
N ASP A 53 -4.48 -15.06 14.87
CA ASP A 53 -5.78 -15.72 15.01
C ASP A 53 -5.80 -16.72 16.17
N SER A 54 -4.71 -17.47 16.37
CA SER A 54 -4.57 -18.39 17.51
C SER A 54 -4.58 -17.65 18.86
N LEU A 55 -4.00 -16.45 18.89
CA LEU A 55 -3.94 -15.60 20.09
C LEU A 55 -5.27 -14.93 20.37
N LYS A 56 -5.99 -14.48 19.33
CA LYS A 56 -7.38 -14.00 19.44
C LYS A 56 -8.28 -15.06 20.05
N GLN A 57 -8.16 -16.32 19.60
CA GLN A 57 -8.91 -17.45 20.15
C GLN A 57 -8.58 -17.73 21.62
N SER A 58 -7.36 -17.37 22.06
CA SER A 58 -6.92 -17.47 23.46
C SER A 58 -7.35 -16.26 24.31
N GLY A 59 -8.06 -15.29 23.74
CA GLY A 59 -8.62 -14.12 24.44
C GLY A 59 -7.77 -12.85 24.39
N HIS A 60 -6.65 -12.84 23.66
CA HIS A 60 -5.84 -11.63 23.47
C HIS A 60 -6.51 -10.65 22.50
N LYS A 61 -6.43 -9.34 22.80
CA LYS A 61 -6.95 -8.25 21.96
C LYS A 61 -5.87 -7.72 21.02
N ILE A 62 -5.53 -8.55 20.04
CA ILE A 62 -4.47 -8.32 19.07
C ILE A 62 -5.02 -8.45 17.64
N ASP A 63 -4.50 -7.68 16.69
CA ASP A 63 -4.81 -7.78 15.25
C ASP A 63 -3.57 -7.57 14.37
N VAL A 64 -3.73 -7.72 13.05
CA VAL A 64 -2.72 -7.43 12.03
C VAL A 64 -3.16 -6.23 11.20
N SER A 65 -2.22 -5.33 10.90
CA SER A 65 -2.41 -4.28 9.90
C SER A 65 -1.30 -4.28 8.86
N VAL A 66 -1.64 -3.98 7.61
CA VAL A 66 -0.66 -3.72 6.56
C VAL A 66 -0.72 -2.25 6.19
N VAL A 67 0.41 -1.58 6.33
CA VAL A 67 0.58 -0.18 5.91
C VAL A 67 1.49 -0.15 4.69
N ALA A 68 1.04 0.48 3.61
CA ALA A 68 1.81 0.62 2.38
C ALA A 68 2.25 2.07 2.19
N ILE A 69 3.55 2.27 1.94
CA ILE A 69 4.15 3.52 1.51
C ILE A 69 4.51 3.35 0.03
N TRP A 70 3.62 3.79 -0.84
CA TRP A 70 3.72 3.58 -2.29
C TRP A 70 4.57 4.65 -2.99
N GLU A 71 4.43 5.89 -2.52
CA GLU A 71 5.19 7.03 -2.99
C GLU A 71 6.45 7.22 -2.15
N SER A 72 7.49 7.80 -2.76
CA SER A 72 8.66 8.22 -2.00
C SER A 72 8.29 9.40 -1.09
N ILE A 73 8.71 9.33 0.17
CA ILE A 73 8.50 10.40 1.15
C ILE A 73 9.43 11.60 0.85
N LEU A 74 10.53 11.37 0.13
CA LEU A 74 11.48 12.42 -0.27
C LEU A 74 11.40 12.69 -1.78
N PRO A 75 11.29 13.96 -2.23
CA PRO A 75 11.22 14.32 -3.64
C PRO A 75 12.45 13.89 -4.45
N GLU A 76 13.63 13.91 -3.84
CA GLU A 76 14.87 13.40 -4.45
C GLU A 76 14.87 11.88 -4.69
N ASP A 77 14.06 11.14 -3.93
CA ASP A 77 13.88 9.70 -4.06
C ASP A 77 12.68 9.33 -4.97
N SER A 78 12.12 10.31 -5.70
CA SER A 78 11.02 10.10 -6.66
C SER A 78 11.32 9.08 -7.77
N THR A 79 12.59 8.70 -7.94
CA THR A 79 13.05 7.61 -8.81
C THR A 79 12.99 6.23 -8.16
N SER A 80 12.66 6.13 -6.87
CA SER A 80 12.49 4.86 -6.18
C SER A 80 11.33 4.08 -6.81
N SER A 81 11.68 3.07 -7.60
CA SER A 81 10.74 2.02 -8.02
C SER A 81 10.26 1.19 -6.84
N ILE A 82 10.78 1.40 -5.63
CA ILE A 82 10.47 0.61 -4.46
C ILE A 82 9.30 1.22 -3.67
N ALA A 83 8.25 0.42 -3.48
CA ALA A 83 7.23 0.62 -2.47
C ALA A 83 7.59 -0.17 -1.21
N LEU A 84 7.23 0.36 -0.04
CA LEU A 84 7.44 -0.30 1.25
C LEU A 84 6.11 -0.76 1.82
N TYR A 85 6.06 -2.00 2.27
CA TYR A 85 4.93 -2.55 3.01
C TYR A 85 5.39 -2.94 4.40
N TYR A 86 4.65 -2.49 5.41
CA TYR A 86 4.87 -2.83 6.81
C TYR A 86 3.74 -3.75 7.26
N LEU A 87 4.10 -4.96 7.71
CA LEU A 87 3.19 -5.83 8.42
C LEU A 87 3.32 -5.53 9.90
N ASN A 88 2.29 -4.93 10.48
CA ASN A 88 2.30 -4.43 11.86
C ASN A 88 1.37 -5.27 12.73
N GLU A 89 1.78 -5.39 13.98
CA GLU A 89 0.89 -5.77 15.06
C GLU A 89 -0.05 -4.61 15.39
N VAL A 90 -1.28 -4.93 15.76
CA VAL A 90 -2.23 -3.96 16.32
C VAL A 90 -2.63 -4.40 17.72
N LEU A 91 -2.31 -3.61 18.72
CA LEU A 91 -2.72 -3.83 20.11
C LEU A 91 -3.68 -2.73 20.54
N PHE A 92 -4.80 -3.10 21.16
CA PHE A 92 -5.78 -2.14 21.68
C PHE A 92 -6.16 -1.03 20.67
N ASN A 93 -6.35 -1.40 19.40
CA ASN A 93 -6.65 -0.50 18.27
C ASN A 93 -5.55 0.51 17.91
N LYS A 94 -4.30 0.26 18.30
CA LYS A 94 -3.13 1.05 17.88
C LYS A 94 -2.20 0.19 17.05
N ILE A 95 -1.74 0.75 15.91
CA ILE A 95 -0.69 0.14 15.11
C ILE A 95 0.59 0.25 15.93
N GLU A 96 1.13 -0.91 16.30
CA GLU A 96 2.37 -1.04 17.04
C GLU A 96 3.55 -1.23 16.07
N ASN A 97 4.70 -1.64 16.61
CA ASN A 97 5.92 -1.82 15.85
C ASN A 97 5.73 -2.78 14.67
N PRO A 98 6.40 -2.51 13.52
CA PRO A 98 6.37 -3.42 12.40
C PRO A 98 7.02 -4.75 12.79
N ILE A 99 6.39 -5.84 12.37
CA ILE A 99 6.93 -7.20 12.48
C ILE A 99 7.80 -7.47 11.26
N TYR A 100 7.32 -7.10 10.07
CA TYR A 100 8.05 -7.24 8.81
C TYR A 100 8.06 -5.95 8.00
N LEU A 101 9.19 -5.70 7.34
CA LEU A 101 9.35 -4.75 6.26
C LEU A 101 9.48 -5.51 4.94
N ILE A 102 8.64 -5.18 3.97
CA ILE A 102 8.61 -5.80 2.65
C ILE A 102 8.91 -4.71 1.62
N LYS A 103 9.94 -4.93 0.80
CA LYS A 103 10.30 -4.05 -0.33
C LYS A 103 9.71 -4.63 -1.61
N PHE A 104 8.99 -3.81 -2.36
CA PHE A 104 8.31 -4.19 -3.59
C PHE A 104 8.74 -3.31 -4.76
N ASP A 105 9.23 -3.89 -5.85
CA ASP A 105 9.58 -3.16 -7.06
C ASP A 105 8.33 -2.97 -7.94
N LYS A 106 7.87 -1.71 -8.03
CA LYS A 106 6.71 -1.26 -8.81
C LYS A 106 6.88 -1.49 -10.32
N ILE A 107 8.11 -1.39 -10.84
CA ILE A 107 8.39 -1.52 -12.28
C ILE A 107 8.38 -2.99 -12.67
N LYS A 108 9.08 -3.83 -11.90
CA LYS A 108 9.14 -5.28 -12.15
C LYS A 108 7.92 -6.02 -11.64
N ASN A 109 7.09 -5.36 -10.83
CA ASN A 109 5.93 -5.94 -10.16
C ASN A 109 6.36 -7.18 -9.35
N GLU A 110 7.38 -7.06 -8.50
CA GLU A 110 7.93 -8.19 -7.73
C GLU A 110 8.33 -7.80 -6.30
N ILE A 111 8.32 -8.78 -5.41
CA ILE A 111 8.84 -8.61 -4.05
C ILE A 111 10.36 -8.72 -4.12
N VAL A 112 11.05 -7.68 -3.64
CA VAL A 112 12.52 -7.59 -3.66
C VAL A 112 13.11 -8.17 -2.40
N SER A 113 12.55 -7.82 -1.24
CA SER A 113 12.99 -8.37 0.04
C SER A 113 11.86 -8.43 1.06
N VAL A 114 12.01 -9.34 2.01
CA VAL A 114 11.19 -9.47 3.21
C VAL A 114 12.15 -9.52 4.39
N GLU A 115 12.04 -8.55 5.29
CA GLU A 115 12.95 -8.36 6.42
C GLU A 115 12.15 -8.41 7.72
N GLY A 116 12.48 -9.34 8.63
CA GLY A 116 11.92 -9.35 9.97
C GLY A 116 12.54 -8.23 10.80
N VAL A 117 11.73 -7.26 11.20
CA VAL A 117 12.18 -6.04 11.90
C VAL A 117 11.67 -5.95 13.35
N GLY A 118 10.72 -6.83 13.71
CA GLY A 118 10.16 -6.91 15.04
C GLY A 118 9.62 -8.29 15.36
N GLN A 119 9.05 -8.41 16.55
CA GLN A 119 8.35 -9.61 17.02
C GLN A 119 6.98 -9.19 17.56
N ILE A 120 6.05 -10.15 17.56
CA ILE A 120 4.73 -9.95 18.13
C ILE A 120 4.87 -9.77 19.65
N SER A 121 4.36 -8.65 20.15
CA SER A 121 4.54 -8.13 21.51
C SER A 121 3.44 -8.65 22.41
N ILE A 122 3.54 -9.92 22.81
CA ILE A 122 2.57 -10.51 23.74
C ILE A 122 3.27 -10.80 25.06
N GLU A 123 2.83 -10.09 26.08
CA GLU A 123 3.01 -10.43 27.50
C GLU A 123 1.92 -11.40 27.96
#